data_AF-A0A961R626-F1
#
_entry.id   AF-A0A961R626-F1
#
_cell.length_a   1.000
_cell.length_b   1.000
_cell.length_c   1.000
_cell.angle_alpha   90.00
_cell.angle_beta   90.00
_cell.angle_gamma   90.00
#
_symmetry.space_group_name_H-M   'P 1'
#
loop_
_entity.id
_entity.type
_entity.pdbx_description
1 polymer ?
#
loop_
_entity_poly.entity_id
_entity_poly.type
_entity_poly.pdbx_seq_one_letter_code
_entity_poly.pdbx_strand_id
1 'polypeptide(L)'
;MVKKNTPADGAPKSNTKLFTMVSLVFLVGAHLAALFLTMAAFHLSLFGLHFDLHGGGLVAAGLMIVFSLLAVFGFLKAGTVRDAAHSARIDSVKGEIETMLKENNAKLSASVVEIEQKIDRFLGDNYARLEKENDKMRAELDELQKSGLEDVSAEIATLRLENSNLQEMITQWAINSVDDRVKHQALEVA
;
A
#
# COMPACT_ATOMS: atom_id res chain seq x y z
N MET A 1 -28.21 0.90 -2.38
CA MET A 1 -28.81 0.61 -3.71
C MET A 1 -27.92 -0.39 -4.42
N VAL A 2 -28.38 -1.63 -4.56
CA VAL A 2 -27.63 -2.74 -5.17
C VAL A 2 -27.74 -2.64 -6.68
N LYS A 3 -26.64 -2.32 -7.38
CA LYS A 3 -26.57 -2.41 -8.84
C LYS A 3 -26.52 -3.89 -9.21
N LYS A 4 -27.63 -4.44 -9.71
CA LYS A 4 -27.66 -5.75 -10.36
C LYS A 4 -26.79 -5.67 -11.61
N ASN A 5 -25.68 -6.42 -11.62
CA ASN A 5 -24.87 -6.65 -12.81
C ASN A 5 -25.64 -7.59 -13.74
N THR A 6 -26.45 -7.02 -14.62
CA THR A 6 -26.94 -7.71 -15.81
C THR A 6 -25.74 -7.94 -16.74
N PRO A 7 -25.42 -9.17 -17.15
CA PRO A 7 -24.34 -9.38 -18.10
C PRO A 7 -24.74 -8.74 -19.43
N ALA A 8 -23.84 -7.95 -20.00
CA ALA A 8 -24.01 -7.31 -21.29
C ALA A 8 -24.27 -8.38 -22.37
N ASP A 9 -25.47 -8.33 -22.95
CA ASP A 9 -25.82 -8.94 -24.22
C ASP A 9 -24.88 -8.36 -25.29
N GLY A 10 -23.89 -9.15 -25.72
CA GLY A 10 -22.94 -8.67 -26.72
C GLY A 10 -21.75 -9.58 -27.02
N ALA A 11 -21.56 -10.68 -26.30
CA ALA A 11 -20.58 -11.68 -26.71
C ALA A 11 -21.13 -12.45 -27.94
N PRO A 12 -20.44 -12.45 -29.10
CA PRO A 12 -20.87 -13.29 -30.21
C PRO A 12 -20.85 -14.74 -29.73
N LYS A 13 -22.03 -15.39 -29.71
CA LYS A 13 -22.15 -16.82 -29.41
C LYS A 13 -21.14 -17.55 -30.30
N SER A 14 -20.07 -18.06 -29.71
CA SER A 14 -18.99 -18.64 -30.50
C SER A 14 -19.53 -19.91 -31.16
N ASN A 15 -19.84 -19.82 -32.45
CA ASN A 15 -20.21 -20.96 -33.28
C ASN A 15 -19.03 -21.93 -33.48
N THR A 16 -17.89 -21.71 -32.79
CA THR A 16 -16.71 -22.58 -32.75
C THR A 16 -17.08 -24.03 -32.48
N LYS A 17 -17.97 -24.30 -31.51
CA LYS A 17 -18.45 -25.67 -31.23
C LYS A 17 -19.22 -26.25 -32.42
N LEU A 18 -20.01 -25.42 -33.09
CA LEU A 18 -20.76 -25.78 -34.31
C LEU A 18 -19.80 -26.08 -35.47
N PHE A 19 -18.79 -25.24 -35.70
CA PHE A 19 -17.79 -25.45 -36.76
C PHE A 19 -16.92 -26.68 -36.50
N THR A 20 -16.54 -26.95 -35.25
CA THR A 20 -15.80 -28.18 -34.90
C THR A 20 -16.66 -29.43 -35.01
N MET A 21 -17.96 -29.36 -34.71
CA MET A 21 -18.86 -30.51 -34.90
C MET A 21 -19.11 -30.77 -36.38
N VAL A 22 -19.36 -29.71 -37.16
CA VAL A 22 -19.55 -29.82 -38.62
C VAL A 22 -18.28 -30.34 -39.32
N SER A 23 -17.09 -29.88 -38.92
CA SER A 23 -15.84 -30.42 -39.47
C SER A 23 -15.60 -31.88 -39.11
N LEU A 24 -16.05 -32.32 -37.93
CA LEU A 24 -15.97 -33.70 -37.50
C LEU A 24 -16.92 -34.62 -38.28
N VAL A 25 -18.12 -34.14 -38.63
CA VAL A 25 -19.03 -34.86 -39.54
C VAL A 25 -18.40 -35.02 -40.93
N PHE A 26 -17.74 -33.99 -41.45
CA PHE A 26 -17.03 -34.08 -42.73
C PHE A 26 -15.80 -34.99 -42.66
N LEU A 27 -15.07 -35.00 -41.55
CA LEU A 27 -13.98 -35.96 -41.32
C LEU A 27 -14.50 -37.41 -41.38
N VAL A 28 -15.60 -37.70 -40.69
CA VAL A 28 -16.24 -39.02 -40.71
C VAL A 28 -16.73 -39.37 -42.12
N GLY A 29 -17.34 -38.41 -42.84
CA GLY A 29 -17.75 -38.58 -44.23
C GLY A 29 -16.59 -38.90 -45.18
N ALA A 30 -15.44 -38.25 -45.00
CA ALA A 30 -14.22 -38.55 -45.76
C ALA A 30 -13.71 -39.97 -45.49
N HIS A 31 -13.71 -40.42 -44.23
CA HIS A 31 -13.28 -41.79 -43.89
C HIS A 31 -14.25 -42.86 -44.43
N LEU A 32 -15.55 -42.58 -44.43
CA LEU A 32 -16.55 -43.47 -45.01
C LEU A 32 -16.39 -43.56 -46.55
N ALA A 33 -16.14 -42.43 -47.21
CA ALA A 33 -15.84 -42.42 -48.64
C ALA A 33 -14.50 -43.13 -48.97
N ALA A 34 -13.51 -43.05 -48.07
CA ALA A 34 -12.25 -43.80 -48.18
C ALA A 34 -12.49 -45.30 -48.12
N LEU A 35 -13.30 -45.74 -47.15
CA LEU A 35 -13.65 -47.12 -46.95
C LEU A 35 -14.45 -47.68 -48.14
N PHE A 36 -15.34 -46.86 -48.71
CA PHE A 36 -16.05 -47.23 -49.94
C PHE A 36 -15.11 -47.36 -51.15
N LEU A 37 -14.13 -46.45 -51.27
CA LEU A 37 -13.11 -46.52 -52.33
C LEU A 37 -12.23 -47.77 -52.20
N THR A 38 -11.80 -48.13 -50.99
CA THR A 38 -10.98 -49.33 -50.77
C THR A 38 -11.80 -50.60 -50.98
N MET A 39 -13.09 -50.62 -50.61
CA MET A 39 -14.00 -51.72 -50.95
C MET A 39 -14.26 -51.87 -52.45
N ALA A 40 -14.35 -50.75 -53.18
CA ALA A 40 -14.49 -50.79 -54.64
C ALA A 40 -13.18 -51.27 -55.33
N ALA A 41 -12.02 -50.86 -54.82
CA ALA A 41 -10.71 -51.23 -55.35
C ALA A 41 -10.34 -52.71 -55.07
N PHE A 42 -10.66 -53.22 -53.88
CA PHE A 42 -10.56 -54.63 -53.55
C PHE A 42 -11.92 -55.28 -53.82
N HIS A 43 -12.16 -55.67 -55.07
CA HIS A 43 -13.40 -56.29 -55.55
C HIS A 43 -13.85 -57.45 -54.63
N LEU A 44 -14.57 -57.13 -53.56
CA LEU A 44 -15.10 -58.09 -52.60
C LEU A 44 -16.36 -58.69 -53.23
N SER A 45 -16.12 -59.63 -54.15
CA SER A 45 -17.09 -60.58 -54.70
C SER A 45 -17.87 -61.36 -53.63
N LEU A 46 -17.57 -61.16 -52.34
CA LEU A 46 -18.20 -61.84 -51.20
C LEU A 46 -19.60 -61.32 -50.86
N PHE A 47 -19.99 -60.11 -51.27
CA PHE A 47 -21.31 -59.50 -50.95
C PHE A 47 -22.23 -59.29 -52.17
N GLY A 48 -21.87 -59.78 -53.35
CA GLY A 48 -22.74 -59.74 -54.54
C GLY A 48 -23.02 -58.34 -55.12
N LEU A 49 -22.34 -57.29 -54.64
CA LEU A 49 -22.47 -55.93 -55.15
C LEU A 49 -21.39 -55.68 -56.20
N HIS A 50 -21.77 -55.81 -57.48
CA HIS A 50 -20.94 -55.40 -58.61
C HIS A 50 -20.96 -53.89 -58.75
N PHE A 51 -20.06 -53.19 -58.06
CA PHE A 51 -19.78 -51.78 -58.34
C PHE A 51 -18.61 -51.66 -59.29
N ASP A 52 -18.85 -51.06 -60.45
CA ASP A 52 -17.80 -50.80 -61.43
C ASP A 52 -16.89 -49.66 -60.93
N LEU A 53 -15.59 -49.95 -60.88
CA LEU A 53 -14.53 -49.07 -60.39
C LEU A 53 -14.52 -47.72 -61.14
N HIS A 54 -14.98 -47.71 -62.40
CA HIS A 54 -14.94 -46.53 -63.27
C HIS A 54 -15.98 -45.47 -62.91
N GLY A 55 -17.15 -45.87 -62.40
CA GLY A 55 -18.24 -44.94 -62.06
C GLY A 55 -18.33 -44.61 -60.57
N GLY A 56 -18.33 -45.64 -59.72
CA GLY A 56 -18.50 -45.48 -58.27
C GLY A 56 -17.24 -45.00 -57.56
N GLY A 57 -16.07 -45.47 -58.01
CA GLY A 57 -14.78 -45.10 -57.43
C GLY A 57 -14.45 -43.63 -57.62
N LEU A 58 -14.76 -43.05 -58.79
CA LEU A 58 -14.47 -41.65 -59.10
C LEU A 58 -15.33 -40.68 -58.26
N VAL A 59 -16.59 -41.04 -58.02
CA VAL A 59 -17.49 -40.27 -57.14
C VAL A 59 -17.03 -40.34 -55.68
N ALA A 60 -16.63 -41.52 -55.21
CA ALA A 60 -16.12 -41.69 -53.85
C ALA A 60 -14.79 -40.96 -53.61
N ALA A 61 -13.88 -40.97 -54.59
CA ALA A 61 -12.64 -40.20 -54.56
C ALA A 61 -12.93 -38.69 -54.52
N GLY A 62 -13.87 -38.20 -55.34
CA GLY A 62 -14.30 -36.81 -55.34
C GLY A 62 -14.89 -36.37 -53.99
N LEU A 63 -15.79 -37.18 -53.43
CA LEU A 63 -16.39 -36.91 -52.12
C LEU A 63 -15.36 -36.91 -50.99
N MET A 64 -14.39 -37.82 -51.01
CA MET A 64 -13.29 -37.84 -50.06
C MET A 64 -12.51 -36.53 -50.03
N ILE A 65 -12.10 -36.05 -51.21
CA ILE A 65 -11.30 -34.83 -51.34
C ILE A 65 -12.12 -33.63 -50.85
N VAL A 66 -13.37 -33.51 -51.27
CA VAL A 66 -14.26 -32.41 -50.88
C VAL A 66 -14.52 -32.41 -49.37
N PHE A 67 -14.84 -33.56 -48.77
CA PHE A 67 -15.08 -33.66 -47.34
C PHE A 67 -13.82 -33.42 -46.51
N SER A 68 -12.65 -33.88 -46.97
CA SER A 68 -11.37 -33.60 -46.29
C SER A 68 -11.03 -32.11 -46.30
N LEU A 69 -11.23 -31.43 -47.44
CA LEU A 69 -11.03 -29.98 -47.53
C LEU A 69 -11.99 -29.21 -46.62
N LEU A 70 -13.27 -29.56 -46.61
CA LEU A 70 -14.26 -28.93 -45.74
C LEU A 70 -13.97 -29.14 -44.26
N ALA A 71 -13.46 -30.32 -43.88
CA ALA A 71 -13.01 -30.59 -42.51
C ALA A 71 -11.84 -29.67 -42.12
N VAL A 72 -10.82 -29.55 -42.98
CA VAL A 72 -9.66 -28.67 -42.75
C VAL A 72 -10.10 -27.21 -42.61
N PHE A 73 -10.94 -26.70 -43.50
CA PHE A 73 -11.46 -25.33 -43.41
C PHE A 73 -12.27 -25.09 -42.13
N GLY A 74 -13.07 -26.06 -41.70
CA GLY A 74 -13.85 -25.96 -40.46
C GLY A 74 -12.96 -25.88 -39.21
N PHE A 75 -11.90 -26.70 -39.14
CA PHE A 75 -10.94 -26.65 -38.03
C PHE A 75 -10.08 -25.37 -38.05
N LEU A 76 -9.66 -24.91 -39.23
CA LEU A 76 -8.89 -23.66 -39.37
C LEU A 76 -9.71 -22.45 -38.89
N LYS A 77 -10.98 -22.37 -39.31
CA LYS A 77 -11.90 -21.31 -38.89
C LYS A 77 -12.20 -21.38 -37.39
N ALA A 78 -12.36 -22.57 -36.81
CA ALA A 78 -12.53 -22.73 -35.37
C ALA A 78 -11.31 -22.27 -34.56
N GLY A 79 -10.09 -22.53 -35.06
CA GLY A 79 -8.84 -22.06 -34.44
C GLY A 79 -8.74 -20.54 -34.37
N THR A 80 -8.94 -19.86 -35.50
CA THR A 80 -8.88 -18.38 -35.57
C THR A 80 -9.88 -17.67 -34.64
N VAL A 81 -11.10 -18.21 -34.51
CA VAL A 81 -12.13 -17.66 -33.60
C VAL A 81 -11.75 -17.87 -32.13
N ARG A 82 -11.11 -18.99 -31.79
CA ARG A 82 -10.64 -19.27 -30.43
C ARG A 82 -9.51 -18.31 -30.05
N ASP A 83 -8.57 -18.06 -30.95
CA ASP A 83 -7.44 -17.16 -30.69
C ASP A 83 -7.90 -15.70 -30.57
N ALA A 84 -8.85 -15.26 -31.40
CA ALA A 84 -9.46 -13.94 -31.28
C ALA A 84 -10.23 -13.76 -29.95
N ALA A 85 -10.96 -14.78 -29.49
CA ALA A 85 -11.67 -14.74 -28.21
C ALA A 85 -10.72 -14.72 -27.00
N HIS A 86 -9.58 -15.42 -27.07
CA HIS A 86 -8.55 -15.36 -26.03
C HIS A 86 -7.83 -14.01 -26.01
N SER A 87 -7.51 -13.43 -27.18
CA SER A 87 -6.91 -12.09 -27.27
C SER A 87 -7.82 -11.02 -26.63
N ALA A 88 -9.12 -11.02 -26.97
CA ALA A 88 -10.06 -10.05 -26.39
C ALA A 88 -10.18 -10.16 -24.87
N ARG A 89 -10.08 -11.37 -24.31
CA ARG A 89 -10.06 -11.58 -22.85
C ARG A 89 -8.77 -11.06 -22.21
N ILE A 90 -7.63 -11.28 -22.85
CA ILE A 90 -6.33 -10.77 -22.37
C ILE A 90 -6.35 -9.24 -22.36
N ASP A 91 -6.87 -8.62 -23.41
CA ASP A 91 -6.98 -7.16 -23.50
C ASP A 91 -7.93 -6.58 -22.44
N SER A 92 -9.06 -7.26 -22.18
CA SER A 92 -9.99 -6.89 -21.10
C SER A 92 -9.33 -6.95 -19.72
N VAL A 93 -8.63 -8.05 -19.41
CA VAL A 93 -7.94 -8.21 -18.12
C VAL A 93 -6.81 -7.19 -17.97
N LYS A 94 -6.07 -6.91 -19.05
CA LYS A 94 -5.05 -5.86 -19.06
C LYS A 94 -5.64 -4.49 -18.75
N GLY A 95 -6.77 -4.14 -19.37
CA GLY A 95 -7.50 -2.91 -19.08
C GLY A 95 -7.93 -2.82 -17.62
N GLU A 96 -8.52 -3.88 -17.07
CA GLU A 96 -8.91 -3.94 -15.65
C GLU A 96 -7.69 -3.76 -14.72
N ILE A 97 -6.57 -4.43 -15.00
CA ILE A 97 -5.32 -4.27 -14.23
C ILE A 97 -4.81 -2.83 -14.30
N GLU A 98 -4.78 -2.21 -15.48
CA GLU A 98 -4.34 -0.82 -15.63
C GLU A 98 -5.24 0.15 -14.86
N THR A 99 -6.56 -0.08 -14.85
CA THR A 99 -7.49 0.73 -14.06
C THR A 99 -7.30 0.55 -12.56
N MET A 100 -7.17 -0.69 -12.07
CA MET A 100 -6.90 -0.98 -10.67
C MET A 100 -5.56 -0.39 -10.22
N LEU A 101 -4.53 -0.45 -11.06
CA LEU A 101 -3.23 0.12 -10.76
C LEU A 101 -3.31 1.65 -10.63
N LYS A 102 -4.00 2.32 -11.56
CA LYS A 102 -4.21 3.78 -11.50
C LYS A 102 -5.02 4.19 -10.27
N GLU A 103 -6.08 3.46 -9.94
CA GLU A 103 -6.91 3.73 -8.77
C GLU A 103 -6.14 3.52 -7.47
N ASN A 104 -5.38 2.41 -7.35
CA ASN A 104 -4.53 2.16 -6.19
C ASN A 104 -3.42 3.18 -6.05
N ASN A 105 -2.79 3.59 -7.15
CA ASN A 105 -1.76 4.62 -7.11
C ASN A 105 -2.34 5.96 -6.64
N ALA A 106 -3.53 6.34 -7.12
CA ALA A 106 -4.21 7.55 -6.67
C ALA A 106 -4.58 7.50 -5.18
N LYS A 107 -5.08 6.36 -4.68
CA LYS A 107 -5.36 6.14 -3.25
C LYS A 107 -4.09 6.19 -2.40
N LEU A 108 -3.01 5.59 -2.88
CA LEU A 108 -1.72 5.62 -2.19
C LEU A 108 -1.19 7.06 -2.10
N SER A 109 -1.18 7.80 -3.21
CA SER A 109 -0.78 9.21 -3.23
C SER A 109 -1.63 10.07 -2.29
N ALA A 110 -2.95 9.87 -2.27
CA ALA A 110 -3.84 10.58 -1.35
C ALA A 110 -3.54 10.25 0.12
N SER A 111 -3.29 8.98 0.44
CA SER A 111 -2.92 8.53 1.79
C SER A 111 -1.57 9.11 2.23
N VAL A 112 -0.59 9.16 1.33
CA VAL A 112 0.73 9.77 1.60
C VAL A 112 0.57 11.25 1.93
N VAL A 113 -0.20 12.00 1.15
CA VAL A 113 -0.47 13.43 1.41
C VAL A 113 -1.20 13.63 2.76
N GLU A 114 -2.15 12.77 3.10
CA GLU A 114 -2.83 12.84 4.40
C GLU A 114 -1.86 12.59 5.57
N ILE A 115 -0.96 11.63 5.41
CA ILE A 115 0.07 11.31 6.41
C ILE A 115 1.05 12.48 6.55
N GLU A 116 1.53 13.07 5.46
CA GLU A 116 2.40 14.25 5.46
C GLU A 116 1.74 15.40 6.23
N GLN A 117 0.47 15.70 5.96
CA GLN A 117 -0.27 16.74 6.68
C GLN A 117 -0.44 16.44 8.17
N LYS A 118 -0.63 15.16 8.55
CA LYS A 118 -0.71 14.76 9.97
C LYS A 118 0.64 14.91 10.66
N ILE A 119 1.73 14.56 9.98
CA ILE A 119 3.10 14.73 10.49
C ILE A 119 3.39 16.21 10.69
N ASP A 120 3.11 17.06 9.70
CA ASP A 120 3.36 18.50 9.78
C ASP A 120 2.59 19.15 10.94
N ARG A 121 1.30 18.81 11.11
CA ARG A 121 0.51 19.28 12.26
C ARG A 121 1.07 18.77 13.57
N PHE A 122 1.38 17.49 13.66
CA PHE A 122 1.92 16.89 14.89
C PHE A 122 3.26 17.52 15.28
N LEU A 123 4.16 17.73 14.32
CA LEU A 123 5.45 18.38 14.56
C LEU A 123 5.27 19.86 14.94
N GLY A 124 4.40 20.60 14.24
CA GLY A 124 4.10 21.99 14.54
C GLY A 124 3.51 22.17 15.94
N ASP A 125 2.50 21.39 16.30
CA ASP A 125 1.84 21.46 17.61
C ASP A 125 2.79 21.08 18.75
N ASN A 126 3.59 20.03 18.56
CA ASN A 126 4.57 19.63 19.57
C ASN A 126 5.71 20.64 19.71
N TYR A 127 6.16 21.25 18.61
CA TYR A 127 7.18 22.30 18.65
C TYR A 127 6.65 23.52 19.43
N ALA A 128 5.45 24.00 19.11
CA ALA A 128 4.83 25.13 19.81
C ALA A 128 4.59 24.82 21.30
N ARG A 129 4.19 23.58 21.64
CA ARG A 129 4.05 23.15 23.04
C ARG A 129 5.40 23.16 23.75
N LEU A 130 6.44 22.62 23.13
CA LEU A 130 7.77 22.53 23.72
C LEU A 130 8.41 23.91 23.90
N GLU A 131 8.21 24.82 22.96
CA GLU A 131 8.62 26.23 23.05
C GLU A 131 7.95 26.90 24.26
N LYS A 132 6.63 26.74 24.39
CA LYS A 132 5.87 27.27 25.53
C LYS A 132 6.32 26.69 26.88
N GLU A 133 6.63 25.39 26.92
CA GLU A 133 7.17 24.76 28.13
C GLU A 133 8.58 25.26 28.45
N ASN A 134 9.42 25.51 27.44
CA ASN A 134 10.75 26.09 27.64
C ASN A 134 10.67 27.51 28.21
N ASP A 135 9.79 28.35 27.65
CA ASP A 135 9.56 29.71 28.13
C ASP A 135 9.04 29.72 29.57
N LYS A 136 8.11 28.80 29.88
CA LYS A 136 7.62 28.63 31.24
C LYS A 136 8.75 28.23 32.21
N MET A 137 9.57 27.25 31.85
CA MET A 137 10.70 26.81 32.68
C MET A 137 11.75 27.93 32.86
N ARG A 138 12.00 28.75 31.83
CA ARG A 138 12.87 29.92 31.95
C ARG A 138 12.30 30.95 32.93
N ALA A 139 11.01 31.25 32.83
CA ALA A 139 10.36 32.17 33.77
C ALA A 139 10.40 31.64 35.22
N GLU A 140 10.19 30.34 35.43
CA GLU A 140 10.33 29.71 36.75
C GLU A 140 11.76 29.78 37.28
N LEU A 141 12.77 29.61 36.42
CA LEU A 141 14.17 29.72 36.80
C LEU A 141 14.57 31.15 37.17
N ASP A 142 14.11 32.14 36.39
CA ASP A 142 14.35 33.56 36.67
C ASP A 142 13.69 33.99 37.99
N GLU A 143 12.47 33.55 38.25
CA GLU A 143 11.77 33.82 39.51
C GLU A 143 12.49 33.18 40.69
N LEU A 144 12.95 31.93 40.56
CA LEU A 144 13.70 31.24 41.60
C LEU A 144 15.03 31.93 41.89
N GLN A 145 15.75 32.38 40.86
CA GLN A 145 17.00 33.13 41.03
C GLN A 145 16.76 34.46 41.73
N LYS A 146 15.68 35.17 41.37
CA LYS A 146 15.33 36.43 42.01
C LYS A 146 14.96 36.24 43.48
N SER A 147 14.10 35.27 43.79
CA SER A 147 13.75 34.91 45.17
C SER A 147 14.99 34.51 45.98
N GLY A 148 15.88 33.69 45.41
CA GLY A 148 17.12 33.29 46.07
C GLY A 148 18.06 34.47 46.35
N LEU A 149 18.16 35.43 45.41
CA LEU A 149 18.94 36.66 45.62
C LEU A 149 18.32 37.56 46.70
N GLU A 150 17.00 37.67 46.75
CA GLU A 150 16.28 38.41 47.78
C GLU A 150 16.50 37.80 49.17
N ASP A 151 16.40 36.47 49.29
CA ASP A 151 16.65 35.74 50.54
C ASP A 151 18.08 35.93 51.03
N VAL A 152 19.07 35.75 50.14
CA VAL A 152 20.49 35.98 50.47
C VAL A 152 20.73 37.43 50.88
N SER A 153 20.11 38.40 50.20
CA SER A 153 20.22 39.81 50.58
C SER A 153 19.61 40.10 51.95
N ALA A 154 18.48 39.47 52.29
CA ALA A 154 17.84 39.60 53.59
C ALA A 154 18.69 38.99 54.72
N GLU A 155 19.32 37.83 54.47
CA GLU A 155 20.24 37.19 55.39
C GLU A 155 21.50 38.05 55.61
N ILE A 156 22.10 38.59 54.54
CA ILE A 156 23.23 39.52 54.63
C ILE A 156 22.88 40.76 55.45
N ALA A 157 21.69 41.34 55.26
CA ALA A 157 21.24 42.49 56.03
C ALA A 157 21.09 42.16 57.52
N THR A 158 20.56 40.97 57.84
CA THR A 158 20.42 40.47 59.21
C THR A 158 21.80 40.28 59.86
N LEU A 159 22.73 39.62 59.17
CA LEU A 159 24.10 39.40 59.65
C LEU A 159 24.88 40.72 59.84
N ARG A 160 24.61 41.74 59.02
CA ARG A 160 25.20 43.08 59.20
C ARG A 160 24.69 43.76 60.46
N LEU A 161 23.39 43.67 60.73
CA LEU A 161 22.79 44.22 61.95
C LEU A 161 23.34 43.52 63.19
N GLU A 162 23.42 42.20 63.17
CA GLU A 162 23.97 41.41 64.28
C GLU A 162 25.44 41.74 64.54
N ASN A 163 26.26 41.86 63.47
CA ASN A 163 27.64 42.33 63.60
C ASN A 163 27.75 43.73 64.21
N SER A 164 26.88 44.66 63.81
CA SER A 164 26.85 46.02 64.37
C SER A 164 26.54 45.99 65.87
N ASN A 165 25.56 45.18 66.28
CA ASN A 165 25.19 45.03 67.68
C ASN A 165 26.34 44.40 68.50
N LEU A 166 26.97 43.34 67.98
CA LEU A 166 28.13 42.72 68.62
C LEU A 166 29.31 43.71 68.78
N GLN A 167 29.57 44.54 67.77
CA GLN A 167 30.59 45.59 67.88
C GLN A 167 30.27 46.62 68.96
N GLU A 168 29.01 47.03 69.08
CA GLU A 168 28.56 47.95 70.14
C GLU A 168 28.71 47.31 71.53
N MET A 169 28.31 46.04 71.69
CA MET A 169 28.49 45.29 72.94
C MET A 169 29.97 45.16 73.33
N ILE A 170 30.85 44.84 72.38
CA ILE A 170 32.30 44.77 72.62
C ILE A 170 32.84 46.13 73.05
N THR A 171 32.40 47.21 72.39
CA THR A 171 32.84 48.58 72.71
C THR A 171 32.39 48.98 74.12
N GLN A 172 31.13 48.72 74.47
CA GLN A 172 30.61 48.96 75.82
C GLN A 172 31.35 48.13 76.88
N TRP A 173 31.59 46.85 76.61
CA TRP A 173 32.36 45.99 77.51
C TRP A 173 33.79 46.52 77.72
N ALA A 174 34.47 46.95 76.66
CA ALA A 174 35.81 47.50 76.75
C ALA A 174 35.84 48.81 77.56
N ILE A 175 34.87 49.71 77.37
CA ILE A 175 34.73 50.95 78.15
C ILE A 175 34.52 50.62 79.63
N ASN A 176 33.56 49.75 79.95
CA ASN A 176 33.25 49.38 81.33
C ASN A 176 34.45 48.71 82.01
N SER A 177 35.17 47.82 81.30
CA SER A 177 36.36 47.16 81.85
C SER A 177 37.50 48.12 82.15
N VAL A 178 37.70 49.16 81.33
CA VAL A 178 38.70 50.20 81.59
C VAL A 178 38.27 51.09 82.76
N ASP A 179 37.01 51.52 82.80
CA ASP A 179 36.47 52.34 83.89
C ASP A 179 36.56 51.64 85.26
N ASP A 180 36.22 50.35 85.33
CA ASP A 180 36.37 49.53 86.53
C ASP A 180 37.82 49.45 87.00
N ARG A 181 38.78 49.29 86.07
CA ARG A 181 40.22 49.26 86.40
C ARG A 181 40.72 50.62 86.92
N VAL A 182 40.30 51.73 86.29
CA VAL A 182 40.67 53.08 86.72
C VAL A 182 40.12 53.39 88.11
N LYS A 183 38.86 53.05 88.38
CA LYS A 183 38.24 53.22 89.70
C LYS A 183 38.95 52.40 90.79
N HIS A 184 39.29 51.15 90.50
CA HIS A 184 40.06 50.32 91.43
C HIS A 184 41.45 50.90 91.71
N GLN A 185 42.16 51.38 90.68
CA GLN A 185 43.50 51.96 90.85
C GLN A 185 43.47 53.28 91.64
N ALA A 186 42.43 54.10 91.46
CA ALA A 186 42.24 55.33 92.25
C ALA A 186 41.98 55.05 93.74
N LEU A 187 41.34 53.91 94.07
CA LEU A 187 41.10 53.48 95.45
C LEU A 187 42.35 52.90 96.13
N GLU A 188 43.31 52.36 95.38
CA GLU A 188 44.58 51.84 95.93
C GLU A 188 45.63 52.93 96.18
N VAL A 189 45.48 54.11 95.56
CA VAL A 189 46.44 55.23 95.66
C VAL A 189 46.00 56.31 96.66
N ALA A 190 44.76 56.24 97.19
CA ALA A 190 44.22 57.12 98.22
C ALA A 190 44.39 56.53 99.63
#